data_AF-A0A6B3CRS2-F1
#
_entry.id   AF-A0A6B3CRS2-F1
#
_cell.length_a   1.000
_cell.length_b   1.000
_cell.length_c   1.000
_cell.angle_alpha   90.00
_cell.angle_beta   90.00
_cell.angle_gamma   90.00
#
_symmetry.space_group_name_H-M   'P 1'
#
loop_
_entity.id
_entity.type
_entity.pdbx_description
1 polymer ?
#
loop_
_entity_poly.entity_id
_entity_poly.type
_entity_poly.pdbx_seq_one_letter_code
_entity_poly.pdbx_strand_id
1 'polypeptide(L)'
;AWAQAMCNAVRATGATQPVSLGDGAWGIEVTGRDNGFSLRETAEYVDFVGPHVYRSDTDRPRQHYRAAFECELASVTGQPVVLEEFGLSTDTVSAANAG
;
A
#
# COMPACT_ATOMS: atom_id res chain seq x y z
N ALA A 1 -7.16 -16.62 3.96
CA ALA A 1 -7.19 -17.48 5.17
C ALA A 1 -6.23 -17.01 6.26
N TRP A 2 -4.92 -16.88 6.01
CA TRP A 2 -3.95 -16.46 7.04
C TRP A 2 -4.19 -15.03 7.56
N ALA A 3 -4.28 -14.04 6.67
CA ALA A 3 -4.40 -12.63 7.04
C ALA A 3 -5.62 -12.36 7.94
N GLN A 4 -6.79 -12.85 7.54
CA GLN A 4 -8.00 -12.79 8.35
C GLN A 4 -7.84 -13.46 9.73
N ALA A 5 -7.18 -14.63 9.81
CA ALA A 5 -6.94 -15.30 11.09
C ALA A 5 -6.05 -14.46 12.02
N MET A 6 -5.03 -13.78 11.47
CA MET A 6 -4.15 -12.90 12.23
C MET A 6 -4.89 -11.65 12.73
N CYS A 7 -5.68 -10.99 11.88
CA CYS A 7 -6.50 -9.85 12.27
C CYS A 7 -7.52 -10.24 13.36
N ASN A 8 -8.18 -11.38 13.21
CA ASN A 8 -9.10 -11.91 14.22
C ASN A 8 -8.38 -12.22 15.54
N ALA A 9 -7.16 -12.77 15.51
CA ALA A 9 -6.38 -13.04 16.70
C ALA A 9 -6.04 -11.74 17.45
N VAL A 10 -5.65 -10.67 16.73
CA VAL A 10 -5.44 -9.34 17.34
C VAL A 10 -6.72 -8.86 18.02
N ARG A 11 -7.86 -8.93 17.33
CA ARG A 11 -9.16 -8.50 17.89
C ARG A 11 -9.61 -9.34 19.08
N ALA A 12 -9.33 -10.64 19.10
CA ALA A 12 -9.67 -11.53 20.20
C ALA A 12 -8.95 -11.16 21.53
N THR A 13 -7.85 -10.41 21.48
CA THR A 13 -7.18 -9.91 22.70
C THR A 13 -7.88 -8.71 23.35
N GLY A 14 -8.89 -8.14 22.69
CA GLY A 14 -9.51 -6.87 23.10
C GLY A 14 -8.76 -5.62 22.60
N ALA A 15 -7.77 -5.78 21.72
CA ALA A 15 -7.07 -4.66 21.10
C ALA A 15 -8.04 -3.78 20.27
N THR A 16 -7.95 -2.47 20.47
CA THR A 16 -8.80 -1.44 19.83
C THR A 16 -8.03 -0.58 18.83
N GLN A 17 -6.71 -0.76 18.76
CA GLN A 17 -5.83 -0.04 17.83
C GLN A 17 -6.12 -0.47 16.37
N PRO A 18 -5.94 0.41 15.38
CA PRO A 18 -6.06 0.05 13.96
C PRO A 18 -5.06 -1.04 13.54
N VAL A 19 -5.49 -1.91 12.62
CA VAL A 19 -4.71 -3.03 12.08
C VAL A 19 -4.70 -2.92 10.55
N SER A 20 -3.52 -3.09 9.96
CA SER A 20 -3.25 -3.25 8.52
C SER A 20 -2.38 -4.50 8.34
N LEU A 21 -2.28 -5.00 7.11
CA LEU A 21 -1.41 -6.14 6.78
C LEU A 21 0.05 -5.73 6.50
N GLY A 22 0.29 -4.47 6.13
CA GLY A 22 1.62 -4.02 5.68
C GLY A 22 2.09 -4.69 4.38
N ASP A 23 1.16 -5.09 3.51
CA ASP A 23 1.42 -5.85 2.27
C ASP A 23 1.79 -4.95 1.08
N GLY A 24 1.88 -3.65 1.29
CA GLY A 24 2.23 -2.66 0.27
C GLY A 24 1.15 -2.41 -0.78
N ALA A 25 -0.04 -3.00 -0.60
CA ALA A 25 -1.14 -2.95 -1.55
C ALA A 25 -0.78 -3.40 -2.98
N TRP A 26 0.22 -4.28 -3.16
CA TRP A 26 0.71 -4.70 -4.48
C TRP A 26 -0.17 -5.74 -5.21
N GLY A 27 -1.47 -5.76 -4.89
CA GLY A 27 -2.45 -6.66 -5.50
C GLY A 27 -2.98 -6.18 -6.85
N ILE A 28 -4.05 -6.86 -7.31
CA ILE A 28 -4.70 -6.61 -8.59
C ILE A 28 -5.20 -5.16 -8.74
N GLU A 29 -5.69 -4.54 -7.66
CA GLU A 29 -6.27 -3.20 -7.70
C GLU A 29 -5.26 -2.08 -7.99
N VAL A 30 -4.04 -2.18 -7.46
CA VAL A 30 -3.02 -1.12 -7.59
C VAL A 30 -2.06 -1.41 -8.73
N THR A 31 -1.69 -2.68 -8.91
CA THR A 31 -0.66 -3.06 -9.91
C THR A 31 -1.25 -3.51 -11.25
N GLY A 32 -2.54 -3.85 -11.28
CA GLY A 32 -3.19 -4.48 -12.43
C GLY A 32 -2.73 -5.93 -12.68
N ARG A 33 -1.99 -6.55 -11.75
CA ARG A 33 -1.54 -7.94 -11.83
C ARG A 33 -2.19 -8.78 -10.74
N ASP A 34 -2.84 -9.86 -11.15
CA ASP A 34 -3.35 -10.85 -10.21
C ASP A 34 -2.18 -11.72 -9.71
N ASN A 35 -1.87 -11.58 -8.42
CA ASN A 35 -0.85 -12.32 -7.70
C ASN A 35 -1.43 -13.04 -6.47
N GLY A 36 -2.76 -13.18 -6.40
CA GLY A 36 -3.47 -13.75 -5.26
C GLY A 36 -3.71 -12.78 -4.09
N PHE A 37 -3.40 -11.49 -4.24
CA PHE A 37 -3.77 -10.44 -3.28
C PHE A 37 -4.83 -9.50 -3.87
N SER A 38 -5.88 -9.24 -3.10
CA SER A 38 -6.92 -8.28 -3.43
C SER A 38 -7.23 -7.38 -2.24
N LEU A 39 -7.16 -6.06 -2.46
CA LEU A 39 -7.54 -5.09 -1.44
C LEU A 39 -9.03 -5.20 -1.07
N ARG A 40 -9.90 -5.55 -2.03
CA ARG A 40 -11.33 -5.71 -1.75
C ARG A 40 -11.60 -6.87 -0.82
N GLU A 41 -10.84 -7.97 -0.95
CA GLU A 41 -10.95 -9.10 -0.03
C GLU A 41 -10.35 -8.80 1.34
N THR A 42 -9.19 -8.14 1.40
CA THR A 42 -8.52 -7.84 2.68
C THR A 42 -9.21 -6.73 3.46
N ALA A 43 -9.92 -5.83 2.77
CA ALA A 43 -10.71 -4.76 3.38
C ALA A 43 -11.76 -5.24 4.39
N GLU A 44 -12.23 -6.47 4.29
CA GLU A 44 -13.23 -7.01 5.21
C GLU A 44 -12.72 -7.16 6.66
N TYR A 45 -11.40 -7.13 6.88
CA TYR A 45 -10.80 -7.41 8.18
C TYR A 45 -9.60 -6.52 8.56
N VAL A 46 -9.32 -5.47 7.80
CA VAL A 46 -8.36 -4.41 8.17
C VAL A 46 -9.08 -3.09 8.45
N ASP A 47 -8.41 -2.14 9.09
CA ASP A 47 -8.98 -0.81 9.38
C ASP A 47 -8.49 0.26 8.40
N PHE A 48 -7.37 0.01 7.71
CA PHE A 48 -6.80 0.89 6.71
C PHE A 48 -5.95 0.08 5.72
N VAL A 49 -5.66 0.67 4.56
CA VAL A 49 -4.79 0.09 3.53
C VAL A 49 -3.50 0.90 3.40
N GLY A 50 -2.40 0.20 3.11
CA GLY A 50 -1.05 0.75 3.17
C GLY A 50 -0.23 0.56 1.88
N PRO A 51 -0.36 1.42 0.85
CA PRO A 51 0.45 1.29 -0.36
C PRO A 51 1.94 1.58 -0.10
N HIS A 52 2.81 0.81 -0.76
CA HIS A 52 4.27 0.99 -0.77
C HIS A 52 4.76 1.38 -2.16
N VAL A 53 5.45 2.52 -2.27
CA VAL A 53 5.76 3.15 -3.56
C VAL A 53 7.28 3.23 -3.77
N TYR A 54 7.80 2.32 -4.61
CA TYR A 54 9.21 2.30 -5.00
C TYR A 54 9.34 2.19 -6.52
N ARG A 55 9.71 3.28 -7.19
CA ARG A 55 9.90 3.30 -8.65
C ARG A 55 11.37 3.33 -9.01
N SER A 56 11.73 2.44 -9.94
CA SER A 56 13.09 2.33 -10.49
C SER A 56 13.19 2.88 -11.92
N ASP A 57 12.30 3.80 -12.31
CA ASP A 57 12.35 4.49 -13.61
C ASP A 57 12.81 5.95 -13.44
N THR A 58 13.11 6.63 -14.54
CA THR A 58 13.57 8.03 -14.59
C THR A 58 12.51 8.99 -15.18
N ASP A 59 11.26 8.55 -15.29
CA ASP A 59 10.18 9.36 -15.84
C ASP A 59 9.65 10.29 -14.73
N ARG A 60 10.09 11.56 -14.75
CA ARG A 60 9.83 12.54 -13.68
C ARG A 60 8.34 12.71 -13.35
N PRO A 61 7.43 12.98 -14.32
CA PRO A 61 6.00 13.01 -14.03
C PRO A 61 5.52 11.76 -13.29
N ARG A 62 5.94 10.56 -13.74
CA ARG A 62 5.53 9.31 -13.09
C ARG A 62 6.10 9.22 -11.68
N GLN A 63 7.38 9.53 -11.47
CA GLN A 63 7.99 9.56 -10.14
C GLN A 63 7.21 10.47 -9.17
N HIS A 64 6.89 11.70 -9.59
CA HIS A 64 6.24 12.68 -8.71
C HIS A 64 4.77 12.36 -8.39
N TYR A 65 4.02 11.81 -9.36
CA TYR A 65 2.60 11.53 -9.15
C TYR A 65 2.32 10.11 -8.67
N ARG A 66 3.32 9.21 -8.65
CA ARG A 66 3.07 7.79 -8.39
C ARG A 66 2.40 7.55 -7.05
N ALA A 67 2.91 8.17 -5.99
CA ALA A 67 2.38 7.94 -4.65
C ALA A 67 0.91 8.35 -4.55
N ALA A 68 0.57 9.54 -5.06
CA ALA A 68 -0.82 9.98 -5.12
C ALA A 68 -1.67 9.02 -5.96
N PHE A 69 -1.20 8.63 -7.14
CA PHE A 69 -1.92 7.72 -8.02
C PHE A 69 -2.19 6.35 -7.38
N GLU A 70 -1.20 5.75 -6.71
CA GLU A 70 -1.40 4.48 -6.01
C GLU A 70 -2.33 4.61 -4.80
N CYS A 71 -2.28 5.73 -4.06
CA CYS A 71 -3.24 6.00 -3.00
C CYS A 71 -4.68 6.08 -3.51
N GLU A 72 -4.91 6.74 -4.66
CA GLU A 72 -6.24 6.81 -5.29
C GLU A 72 -6.73 5.45 -5.81
N LEU A 73 -5.83 4.57 -6.24
CA LEU A 73 -6.22 3.20 -6.59
C LEU A 73 -6.55 2.38 -5.34
N ALA A 74 -5.75 2.53 -4.27
CA ALA A 74 -5.95 1.82 -3.01
C ALA A 74 -7.24 2.23 -2.29
N SER A 75 -7.75 3.45 -2.50
CA SER A 75 -8.98 3.95 -1.89
C SER A 75 -10.26 3.26 -2.38
N VAL A 76 -10.15 2.31 -3.31
CA VAL A 76 -11.27 1.54 -3.87
C VAL A 76 -12.07 0.75 -2.84
N THR A 77 -11.49 0.49 -1.67
CA THR A 77 -12.15 -0.23 -0.56
C THR A 77 -13.00 0.68 0.32
N GLY A 78 -12.83 2.01 0.22
CA GLY A 78 -13.46 2.99 1.10
C GLY A 78 -12.82 3.11 2.49
N GLN A 79 -11.80 2.31 2.80
CA GLN A 79 -11.04 2.45 4.03
C GLN A 79 -10.06 3.63 3.95
N PRO A 80 -9.64 4.19 5.09
CA PRO A 80 -8.52 5.13 5.12
C PRO A 80 -7.29 4.54 4.41
N VAL A 81 -6.60 5.40 3.66
CA VAL A 81 -5.32 5.07 3.01
C VAL A 81 -4.21 5.75 3.79
N VAL A 82 -3.22 4.96 4.22
CA VAL A 82 -2.00 5.46 4.86
C VAL A 82 -0.84 5.14 3.94
N LEU A 83 -0.16 6.15 3.39
CA LEU A 83 1.05 5.90 2.60
C LEU A 83 2.16 5.40 3.54
N GLU A 84 2.30 4.08 3.66
CA GLU A 84 3.16 3.42 4.65
C GLU A 84 4.64 3.52 4.27
N GLU A 85 4.95 3.38 2.98
CA GLU A 85 6.33 3.44 2.48
C GLU A 85 6.41 4.14 1.12
N PHE A 86 7.44 4.97 0.94
CA PHE A 86 7.73 5.61 -0.33
C PHE A 86 9.20 6.00 -0.44
N GLY A 87 9.75 5.92 -1.65
CA GLY A 87 11.11 6.35 -1.90
C GLY A 87 11.55 6.17 -3.35
N LEU A 88 12.70 6.77 -3.66
CA LEU A 88 13.39 6.65 -4.94
C LEU A 88 14.87 6.38 -4.67
N SER A 89 15.49 5.53 -5.49
CA SER A 89 16.93 5.31 -5.44
C SER A 89 17.68 6.55 -5.93
N THR A 90 18.83 6.84 -5.33
CA THR A 90 19.77 7.83 -5.86
C THR A 90 20.34 7.45 -7.23
N ASP A 91 20.15 6.20 -7.68
CA ASP A 91 20.51 5.78 -9.04
C ASP A 91 19.52 6.32 -10.09
N THR A 92 18.30 6.71 -9.68
CA THR A 92 17.22 7.17 -10.57
C THR A 92 16.86 8.64 -10.36
N VAL A 93 17.55 9.34 -9.47
CA VAL A 93 17.47 10.79 -9.27
C VAL A 93 18.86 11.40 -9.14
N SER A 94 19.07 12.61 -9.67
CA SER A 94 20.35 13.30 -9.49
C SER A 94 20.57 13.67 -8.03
N ALA A 95 21.81 13.61 -7.53
CA ALA A 95 22.16 14.05 -6.17
C ALA A 95 21.68 15.47 -5.84
N ALA A 96 21.65 16.38 -6.83
CA ALA A 96 21.19 17.75 -6.67
C ALA A 96 19.68 17.88 -6.35
N ASN A 97 18.87 16.86 -6.63
CA ASN A 97 17.41 16.87 -6.50
C ASN A 97 16.90 15.73 -5.59
N ALA A 98 17.78 15.13 -4.78
CA ALA A 98 17.47 13.98 -3.93
C ALA A 98 16.87 14.37 -2.55
N GLY A 99 16.49 15.64 -2.33
CA GLY A 99 15.96 16.15 -1.07
C GLY A 99 14.88 17.21 -1.27
#